data_AF-A0A2G1WUR1-F1
#
_entry.id   AF-A0A2G1WUR1-F1
#
_cell.length_a   1.000
_cell.length_b   1.000
_cell.length_c   1.000
_cell.angle_alpha   90.00
_cell.angle_beta   90.00
_cell.angle_gamma   90.00
#
_symmetry.space_group_name_H-M   'P 1'
#
loop_
_entity.id
_entity.type
_entity.pdbx_description
1 polymer ?
#
loop_
_entity_poly.entity_id
_entity_poly.type
_entity_poly.pdbx_seq_one_letter_code
_entity_poly.pdbx_strand_id
1 'polypeptide(L)'
;MTTAASGVNTKVGRVIRAYDLDGMGANLEAAWTGESGERTSLRDLADEFNEAVLRAALGEVGVSSLSVDVSSTYEAVRGDSGSSATRARRRLEREGVDVDEVTSDFVTHQAIHTYLTQEREASLPDASEDIAKRKVETVEKLQGRMSAVAESALTALANADELDRADYDILIDVRAVCQNCGTDAPVSELIRRGGCGCASDPTSDEV
;
A
#
# COMPACT_ATOMS: atom_id res chain seq x y z
N MET A 1 11.67 -33.88 -13.38
CA MET A 1 12.34 -32.81 -14.15
C MET A 1 11.49 -31.57 -13.96
N THR A 2 11.86 -30.74 -13.00
CA THR A 2 11.10 -29.53 -12.64
C THR A 2 11.61 -28.40 -13.51
N THR A 3 10.75 -27.91 -14.39
CA THR A 3 11.01 -26.81 -15.32
C THR A 3 11.36 -25.57 -14.53
N ALA A 4 12.60 -25.08 -14.67
CA ALA A 4 13.03 -23.81 -14.14
C ALA A 4 12.19 -22.70 -14.80
N ALA A 5 11.41 -21.98 -14.00
CA ALA A 5 10.85 -20.70 -14.42
C ALA A 5 12.04 -19.78 -14.74
N SER A 6 12.20 -19.40 -16.01
CA SER A 6 13.14 -18.37 -16.42
C SER A 6 12.68 -17.04 -15.82
N GLY A 7 13.06 -16.81 -14.56
CA GLY A 7 12.74 -15.59 -13.82
C GLY A 7 13.40 -14.38 -14.45
N VAL A 8 12.64 -13.30 -14.57
CA VAL A 8 13.12 -11.98 -14.97
C VAL A 8 14.32 -11.62 -14.07
N ASN A 9 15.52 -11.45 -14.65
CA ASN A 9 16.72 -11.15 -13.86
C ASN A 9 16.77 -9.65 -13.56
N THR A 10 16.03 -9.22 -12.53
CA THR A 10 16.00 -7.81 -12.13
C THR A 10 17.25 -7.45 -11.31
N LYS A 11 17.58 -6.15 -11.27
CA LYS A 11 18.68 -5.66 -10.42
C LYS A 11 18.47 -6.06 -8.95
N VAL A 12 17.25 -5.94 -8.44
CA VAL A 12 16.92 -6.31 -7.05
C VAL A 12 17.17 -7.80 -6.81
N GLY A 13 16.66 -8.69 -7.67
CA GLY A 13 16.89 -10.13 -7.57
C GLY A 13 18.36 -10.53 -7.70
N ARG A 14 19.16 -9.76 -8.47
CA ARG A 14 20.62 -9.94 -8.52
C ARG A 14 21.31 -9.49 -7.23
N VAL A 15 20.95 -8.33 -6.69
CA VAL A 15 21.56 -7.77 -5.47
C VAL A 15 21.19 -8.62 -4.24
N ILE A 16 19.95 -9.13 -4.16
CA ILE A 16 19.56 -10.06 -3.10
C ILE A 16 20.51 -11.26 -3.02
N ARG A 17 20.88 -11.83 -4.18
CA ARG A 17 21.81 -12.97 -4.25
C ARG A 17 23.26 -12.58 -4.01
N ALA A 18 23.66 -11.37 -4.36
CA ALA A 18 25.03 -10.92 -4.19
C ALA A 18 25.39 -10.67 -2.71
N TYR A 19 24.41 -10.21 -1.92
CA TYR A 19 24.59 -9.86 -0.50
C TYR A 19 23.92 -10.85 0.46
N ASP A 20 23.55 -12.05 0.00
CA ASP A 20 22.86 -13.08 0.78
C ASP A 20 21.65 -12.55 1.59
N LEU A 21 20.83 -11.69 0.98
CA LEU A 21 19.66 -11.05 1.60
C LEU A 21 18.42 -11.96 1.51
N ASP A 22 18.58 -13.21 1.94
CA ASP A 22 17.50 -14.19 1.91
C ASP A 22 16.26 -13.71 2.67
N GLY A 23 15.08 -13.91 2.08
CA GLY A 23 13.80 -13.44 2.64
C GLY A 23 13.50 -11.95 2.37
N MET A 24 14.48 -11.13 1.97
CA MET A 24 14.26 -9.69 1.76
C MET A 24 13.17 -9.41 0.74
N GLY A 25 13.12 -10.16 -0.37
CA GLY A 25 12.07 -9.91 -1.36
C GLY A 25 10.67 -10.31 -0.90
N ALA A 26 10.51 -11.26 0.03
CA ALA A 26 9.22 -11.56 0.63
C ALA A 26 8.80 -10.45 1.61
N ASN A 27 9.77 -9.89 2.35
CA ASN A 27 9.53 -8.74 3.23
C ASN A 27 9.10 -7.50 2.42
N LEU A 28 9.77 -7.22 1.30
CA LEU A 28 9.41 -6.13 0.39
C LEU A 28 7.97 -6.28 -0.14
N GLU A 29 7.58 -7.50 -0.51
CA GLU A 29 6.24 -7.82 -1.00
C GLU A 29 5.18 -7.63 0.08
N ALA A 30 5.39 -8.19 1.27
CA ALA A 30 4.47 -8.06 2.39
C ALA A 30 4.30 -6.60 2.84
N ALA A 31 5.40 -5.84 2.88
CA ALA A 31 5.39 -4.43 3.24
C ALA A 31 4.72 -3.56 2.17
N TRP A 32 4.91 -3.87 0.87
CA TRP A 32 4.28 -3.11 -0.22
C TRP A 32 2.77 -3.36 -0.30
N THR A 33 2.34 -4.62 -0.19
CA THR A 33 0.93 -5.04 -0.27
C THR A 33 0.16 -4.67 1.00
N GLY A 34 0.85 -4.58 2.14
CA GLY A 34 0.25 -4.36 3.46
C GLY A 34 -0.27 -5.65 4.10
N GLU A 35 0.22 -6.82 3.68
CA GLU A 35 -0.16 -8.11 4.28
C GLU A 35 0.09 -8.13 5.81
N SER A 36 1.15 -7.47 6.25
CA SER A 36 1.57 -7.42 7.65
C SER A 36 1.10 -6.18 8.42
N GLY A 37 0.29 -5.29 7.82
CA GLY A 37 -0.17 -4.06 8.45
C GLY A 37 -0.28 -2.86 7.51
N GLU A 38 0.36 -1.76 7.86
CA GLU A 38 0.39 -0.55 7.01
C GLU A 38 1.25 -0.75 5.77
N ARG A 39 0.83 -0.17 4.64
CA ARG A 39 1.60 -0.23 3.39
C ARG A 39 2.79 0.71 3.43
N THR A 40 3.94 0.22 2.99
CA THR A 40 5.17 1.00 2.82
C THR A 40 5.26 1.52 1.39
N SER A 41 5.68 2.78 1.20
CA SER A 41 5.84 3.35 -0.13
C SER A 41 7.04 2.72 -0.86
N LEU A 42 7.00 2.65 -2.20
CA LEU A 42 8.10 2.12 -3.01
C LEU A 42 9.43 2.88 -2.82
N ARG A 43 9.36 4.14 -2.38
CA ARG A 43 10.54 4.94 -2.03
C ARG A 43 11.15 4.44 -0.73
N ASP A 44 10.35 4.32 0.31
CA ASP A 44 10.82 3.86 1.62
C ASP A 44 11.34 2.41 1.51
N LEU A 45 10.69 1.55 0.71
CA LEU A 45 11.18 0.20 0.41
C LEU A 45 12.53 0.19 -0.31
N ALA A 46 12.77 1.13 -1.23
CA ALA A 46 14.08 1.25 -1.88
C ALA A 46 15.14 1.69 -0.87
N ASP A 47 14.80 2.57 0.05
CA ASP A 47 15.71 3.09 1.06
C ASP A 47 16.06 1.98 2.07
N GLU A 48 15.06 1.25 2.58
CA GLU A 48 15.25 0.08 3.44
C GLU A 48 16.10 -1.01 2.76
N PHE A 49 15.84 -1.28 1.48
CA PHE A 49 16.64 -2.23 0.71
C PHE A 49 18.11 -1.78 0.59
N ASN A 50 18.35 -0.53 0.25
CA ASN A 50 19.71 -0.01 0.11
C ASN A 50 20.46 0.03 1.45
N GLU A 51 19.77 0.32 2.56
CA GLU A 51 20.33 0.18 3.90
C GLU A 51 20.69 -1.28 4.22
N ALA A 52 19.87 -2.25 3.80
CA ALA A 52 20.18 -3.67 3.96
C ALA A 52 21.43 -4.09 3.18
N VAL A 53 21.59 -3.61 1.94
CA VAL A 53 22.82 -3.80 1.13
C VAL A 53 24.04 -3.23 1.86
N LEU A 54 23.96 -1.99 2.34
CA LEU A 54 25.07 -1.36 3.06
C LEU A 54 25.42 -2.12 4.36
N ARG A 55 24.40 -2.62 5.07
CA ARG A 55 24.58 -3.43 6.28
C ARG A 55 25.27 -4.77 5.99
N ALA A 56 24.91 -5.43 4.89
CA ALA A 56 25.56 -6.66 4.45
C ALA A 56 27.03 -6.43 4.10
N ALA A 57 27.32 -5.38 3.31
CA ALA A 57 28.69 -5.01 2.96
C ALA A 57 29.58 -4.72 4.18
N LEU A 58 29.03 -4.03 5.20
CA LEU A 58 29.72 -3.81 6.48
C LEU A 58 29.95 -5.13 7.24
N GLY A 59 28.98 -6.04 7.21
CA GLY A 59 29.08 -7.36 7.84
C GLY A 59 30.18 -8.23 7.23
N GLU A 60 30.37 -8.19 5.90
CA GLU A 60 31.40 -8.96 5.18
C GLU A 60 32.83 -8.60 5.62
N VAL A 61 33.09 -7.32 5.89
CA VAL A 61 34.37 -6.84 6.39
C VAL A 61 34.50 -6.92 7.93
N GLY A 62 33.52 -7.52 8.60
CA GLY A 62 33.51 -7.74 10.05
C GLY A 62 33.17 -6.50 10.89
N VAL A 63 32.60 -5.45 10.27
CA VAL A 63 32.20 -4.22 10.95
C VAL A 63 30.80 -4.38 11.52
N SER A 64 30.66 -4.19 12.82
CA SER A 64 29.36 -4.27 13.47
C SER A 64 28.46 -3.10 13.06
N SER A 65 27.21 -3.38 12.69
CA SER A 65 26.17 -2.35 12.48
C SER A 65 25.86 -1.51 13.73
N LEU A 66 26.36 -1.90 14.91
CA LEU A 66 26.26 -1.09 16.14
C LEU A 66 27.33 0.00 16.22
N SER A 67 28.44 -0.11 15.48
CA SER A 67 29.49 0.93 15.44
C SER A 67 29.25 1.97 14.34
N VAL A 68 28.34 1.69 13.40
CA VAL A 68 28.00 2.55 12.27
C VAL A 68 26.49 2.73 12.21
N ASP A 69 26.02 3.97 12.31
CA ASP A 69 24.63 4.30 11.97
C ASP A 69 24.45 4.14 10.45
N VAL A 70 23.85 3.03 10.06
CA VAL A 70 23.65 2.63 8.66
C VAL A 70 22.76 3.62 7.92
N SER A 71 21.70 4.12 8.56
CA SER A 71 20.74 5.02 7.91
C SER A 71 21.37 6.38 7.61
N SER A 72 22.03 6.99 8.59
CA SER A 72 22.73 8.26 8.34
C SER A 72 23.90 8.12 7.37
N THR A 73 24.57 6.96 7.36
CA THR A 73 25.64 6.67 6.40
C THR A 73 25.09 6.50 4.98
N TYR A 74 23.99 5.75 4.82
CA TYR A 74 23.29 5.59 3.55
C TYR A 74 22.85 6.94 2.98
N GLU A 75 22.15 7.75 3.77
CA GLU A 75 21.71 9.09 3.36
C GLU A 75 22.88 9.98 2.91
N ALA A 76 23.99 9.95 3.66
CA ALA A 76 25.19 10.71 3.31
C ALA A 76 25.81 10.23 1.99
N VAL A 77 25.85 8.93 1.73
CA VAL A 77 26.45 8.36 0.51
C VAL A 77 25.53 8.51 -0.71
N ARG A 78 24.21 8.39 -0.53
CA ARG A 78 23.19 8.56 -1.58
C ARG A 78 23.16 9.98 -2.14
N GLY A 79 23.48 10.99 -1.32
CA GLY A 79 23.48 12.40 -1.71
C GLY A 79 24.48 12.79 -2.82
N ASP A 80 25.31 11.84 -3.28
CA ASP A 80 26.29 11.85 -4.37
C ASP A 80 27.42 12.90 -4.29
N SER A 81 27.18 14.05 -3.65
CA SER A 81 28.12 15.16 -3.57
C SER A 81 28.03 15.94 -2.25
N GLY A 82 29.16 16.51 -1.83
CA GLY A 82 29.26 17.34 -0.64
C GLY A 82 30.16 16.77 0.46
N SER A 83 30.43 17.59 1.48
CA SER A 83 31.34 17.26 2.57
C SER A 83 30.85 16.09 3.44
N SER A 84 29.53 15.82 3.45
CA SER A 84 28.94 14.66 4.12
C SER A 84 29.25 13.38 3.34
N ALA A 85 28.92 13.34 2.05
CA ALA A 85 29.19 12.21 1.16
C ALA A 85 30.69 11.83 1.15
N THR A 86 31.59 12.80 1.00
CA THR A 86 33.04 12.55 1.03
C THR A 86 33.51 11.98 2.37
N ARG A 87 32.94 12.43 3.50
CA ARG A 87 33.29 11.90 4.82
C ARG A 87 32.78 10.48 5.03
N ALA A 88 31.55 10.19 4.59
CA ALA A 88 30.96 8.87 4.66
C ALA A 88 31.72 7.88 3.77
N ARG A 89 32.00 8.23 2.50
CA ARG A 89 32.83 7.43 1.58
C ARG A 89 34.18 7.06 2.19
N ARG A 90 34.95 8.08 2.64
CA ARG A 90 36.25 7.84 3.30
C ARG A 90 36.14 6.99 4.56
N ARG A 91 35.03 7.07 5.30
CA ARG A 91 34.82 6.24 6.48
C ARG A 91 34.66 4.78 6.08
N LEU A 92 33.76 4.50 5.13
CA LEU A 92 33.53 3.15 4.61
C LEU A 92 34.80 2.54 4.01
N GLU A 93 35.56 3.30 3.22
CA GLU A 93 36.84 2.86 2.65
C GLU A 93 37.87 2.46 3.73
N ARG A 94 37.91 3.20 4.86
CA ARG A 94 38.82 2.86 5.98
C ARG A 94 38.40 1.59 6.70
N GLU A 95 37.11 1.29 6.71
CA GLU A 95 36.56 0.06 7.26
C GLU A 95 36.71 -1.13 6.28
N GLY A 96 37.24 -0.88 5.07
CA GLY A 96 37.50 -1.91 4.06
C GLY A 96 36.35 -2.15 3.07
N VAL A 97 35.31 -1.33 3.09
CA VAL A 97 34.15 -1.46 2.17
C VAL A 97 34.48 -0.83 0.82
N ASP A 98 34.22 -1.56 -0.28
CA ASP A 98 34.21 -0.99 -1.63
C ASP A 98 32.95 -0.16 -1.84
N VAL A 99 33.07 1.16 -1.70
CA VAL A 99 31.93 2.07 -1.74
C VAL A 99 31.37 2.20 -3.16
N ASP A 100 32.21 2.11 -4.18
CA ASP A 100 31.78 2.24 -5.57
C ASP A 100 30.95 1.01 -5.97
N GLU A 101 31.37 -0.19 -5.54
CA GLU A 101 30.60 -1.42 -5.72
C GLU A 101 29.24 -1.33 -5.02
N VAL A 102 29.22 -1.05 -3.72
CA VAL A 102 27.98 -0.95 -2.91
C VAL A 102 27.01 0.09 -3.47
N THR A 103 27.51 1.28 -3.84
CA THR A 103 26.63 2.33 -4.38
C THR A 103 26.12 1.99 -5.77
N SER A 104 26.91 1.25 -6.57
CA SER A 104 26.46 0.76 -7.87
C SER A 104 25.31 -0.24 -7.75
N ASP A 105 25.19 -0.94 -6.62
CA ASP A 105 24.13 -1.90 -6.33
C ASP A 105 22.87 -1.27 -5.73
N PHE A 106 22.93 -0.01 -5.29
CA PHE A 106 21.74 0.70 -4.83
C PHE A 106 20.65 0.75 -5.89
N VAL A 107 19.42 0.51 -5.45
CA VAL A 107 18.23 0.42 -6.29
C VAL A 107 17.35 1.65 -6.13
N THR A 108 16.61 1.94 -7.19
CA THR A 108 15.59 3.00 -7.17
C THR A 108 14.23 2.40 -6.85
N HIS A 109 13.28 3.24 -6.45
CA HIS A 109 11.87 2.84 -6.30
C HIS A 109 11.31 2.17 -7.56
N GLN A 110 11.74 2.58 -8.75
CA GLN A 110 11.32 1.95 -10.01
C GLN A 110 11.87 0.52 -10.15
N ALA A 111 13.10 0.27 -9.69
CA ALA A 111 13.67 -1.07 -9.66
C ALA A 111 12.94 -1.99 -8.67
N ILE A 112 12.57 -1.47 -7.49
CA ILE A 112 11.70 -2.18 -6.53
C ILE A 112 10.35 -2.50 -7.16
N HIS A 113 9.67 -1.53 -7.78
CA HIS A 113 8.40 -1.76 -8.47
C HIS A 113 8.53 -2.87 -9.52
N THR A 114 9.60 -2.82 -10.33
CA THR A 114 9.84 -3.80 -11.40
C THR A 114 10.06 -5.19 -10.82
N TYR A 115 10.83 -5.31 -9.74
CA TYR A 115 11.03 -6.57 -9.03
C TYR A 115 9.72 -7.14 -8.49
N LEU A 116 8.95 -6.33 -7.77
CA LEU A 116 7.70 -6.75 -7.17
C LEU A 116 6.68 -7.19 -8.23
N THR A 117 6.53 -6.43 -9.31
CA THR A 117 5.51 -6.72 -10.33
C THR A 117 5.92 -7.78 -11.34
N GLN A 118 7.21 -7.89 -11.70
CA GLN A 118 7.65 -8.78 -12.80
C GLN A 118 8.37 -10.05 -12.32
N GLU A 119 9.03 -10.02 -11.16
CA GLU A 119 9.75 -11.19 -10.64
C GLU A 119 8.96 -11.88 -9.52
N ARG A 120 8.30 -11.10 -8.67
CA ARG A 120 7.44 -11.62 -7.58
C ARG A 120 5.96 -11.75 -7.99
N GLU A 121 5.58 -11.17 -9.12
CA GLU A 121 4.18 -11.11 -9.59
C GLU A 121 3.21 -10.51 -8.55
N ALA A 122 3.73 -9.69 -7.64
CA ALA A 122 2.96 -9.01 -6.63
C ALA A 122 2.15 -7.86 -7.27
N SER A 123 0.92 -7.69 -6.81
CA SER A 123 0.07 -6.55 -7.14
C SER A 123 -0.48 -5.93 -5.87
N LEU A 124 -0.64 -4.61 -5.88
CA LEU A 124 -1.46 -3.95 -4.87
C LEU A 124 -2.89 -4.49 -5.02
N PRO A 125 -3.61 -4.76 -3.91
CA PRO A 125 -5.05 -4.90 -3.95
C PRO A 125 -5.61 -3.70 -4.71
N ASP A 126 -6.49 -3.95 -5.68
CA ASP A 126 -6.90 -2.95 -6.65
C ASP A 126 -7.24 -1.62 -5.96
N ALA A 127 -6.55 -0.55 -6.35
CA ALA A 127 -6.76 0.78 -5.75
C ALA A 127 -8.23 1.25 -5.87
N SER A 128 -8.97 0.69 -6.84
CA SER A 128 -10.42 0.86 -6.98
C SER A 128 -11.21 0.19 -5.86
N GLU A 129 -10.84 -1.02 -5.41
CA GLU A 129 -11.48 -1.69 -4.27
C GLU A 129 -11.26 -0.90 -2.98
N ASP A 130 -10.06 -0.37 -2.76
CA ASP A 130 -9.77 0.46 -1.59
C ASP A 130 -10.54 1.78 -1.59
N ILE A 131 -10.75 2.41 -2.75
CA ILE A 131 -11.56 3.62 -2.87
C ILE A 131 -13.04 3.29 -2.66
N ALA A 132 -13.54 2.23 -3.30
CA ALA A 132 -14.92 1.77 -3.17
C ALA A 132 -15.24 1.46 -1.70
N LYS A 133 -14.38 0.71 -1.02
CA LYS A 133 -14.51 0.39 0.41
C LYS A 133 -14.57 1.66 1.27
N ARG A 134 -13.65 2.60 1.09
CA ARG A 134 -13.66 3.89 1.83
C ARG A 134 -14.93 4.70 1.61
N LYS A 135 -15.48 4.70 0.38
CA LYS A 135 -16.75 5.38 0.08
C LYS A 135 -17.96 4.69 0.72
N VAL A 136 -17.99 3.36 0.71
CA VAL A 136 -19.01 2.57 1.42
C VAL A 136 -19.00 2.88 2.92
N GLU A 137 -17.83 2.82 3.57
CA GLU A 137 -17.69 3.12 5.00
C GLU A 137 -18.14 4.55 5.34
N THR A 138 -17.95 5.50 4.41
CA THR A 138 -18.43 6.87 4.59
C THR A 138 -19.97 6.93 4.62
N VAL A 139 -20.64 6.21 3.71
CA VAL A 139 -22.11 6.14 3.65
C VAL A 139 -22.66 5.46 4.91
N GLU A 140 -22.09 4.33 5.31
CA GLU A 140 -22.53 3.57 6.50
C GLU A 140 -22.37 4.41 7.78
N LYS A 141 -21.28 5.18 7.92
CA LYS A 141 -21.12 6.12 9.05
C LYS A 141 -22.20 7.19 9.08
N LEU A 142 -22.61 7.73 7.93
CA LEU A 142 -23.67 8.73 7.86
C LEU A 142 -25.03 8.12 8.22
N GLN A 143 -25.32 6.89 7.77
CA GLN A 143 -26.52 6.16 8.15
C GLN A 143 -26.58 5.93 9.67
N GLY A 144 -25.47 5.50 10.28
CA GLY A 144 -25.39 5.31 11.73
C GLY A 144 -25.63 6.61 12.51
N ARG A 145 -25.08 7.74 12.05
CA ARG A 145 -25.33 9.06 12.66
C ARG A 145 -26.79 9.48 12.52
N MET A 146 -27.40 9.24 11.37
CA MET A 146 -28.81 9.53 11.14
C MET A 146 -29.71 8.67 12.03
N SER A 147 -29.38 7.38 12.23
CA SER A 147 -30.10 6.50 13.16
C SER A 147 -30.04 7.06 14.57
N ALA A 148 -28.84 7.38 15.06
CA ALA A 148 -28.67 7.92 16.40
C ALA A 148 -29.44 9.24 16.62
N VAL A 149 -29.49 10.11 15.60
CA VAL A 149 -30.27 11.36 15.66
C VAL A 149 -31.78 11.07 15.70
N ALA A 150 -32.27 10.14 14.88
CA ALA A 150 -33.67 9.76 14.86
C ALA A 150 -34.11 9.08 16.17
N GLU A 151 -33.30 8.17 16.71
CA GLU A 151 -33.51 7.52 18.01
C GLU A 151 -33.57 8.55 19.14
N SER A 152 -32.65 9.52 19.13
CA SER A 152 -32.63 10.60 20.12
C SER A 152 -33.87 11.48 20.04
N ALA A 153 -34.38 11.75 18.83
CA ALA A 153 -35.59 12.56 18.64
C ALA A 153 -36.85 11.84 19.15
N LEU A 154 -36.99 10.55 18.82
CA LEU A 154 -38.11 9.72 19.30
C LEU A 154 -38.09 9.60 20.83
N THR A 155 -36.92 9.37 21.41
CA THR A 155 -36.74 9.31 22.87
C THR A 155 -37.16 10.62 23.54
N ALA A 156 -36.78 11.76 22.95
CA ALA A 156 -37.15 13.07 23.51
C ALA A 156 -38.67 13.31 23.50
N LEU A 157 -39.35 12.95 22.41
CA LEU A 157 -40.80 13.10 22.29
C LEU A 157 -41.56 12.13 23.19
N ALA A 158 -41.08 10.88 23.33
CA ALA A 158 -41.65 9.92 24.27
C ALA A 158 -41.56 10.41 25.72
N ASN A 159 -40.41 10.99 26.11
CA ASN A 159 -40.22 11.57 27.45
C ASN A 159 -41.10 12.81 27.71
N ALA A 160 -41.57 13.47 26.66
CA ALA A 160 -42.49 14.61 26.75
C ALA A 160 -43.97 14.18 26.72
N ASP A 161 -44.26 12.87 26.74
CA ASP A 161 -45.60 12.29 26.54
C ASP A 161 -46.28 12.75 25.24
N GLU A 162 -45.49 13.12 24.22
CA GLU A 162 -45.97 13.50 22.88
C GLU A 162 -46.09 12.30 21.92
N LEU A 163 -45.63 11.13 22.32
CA LEU A 163 -45.78 9.86 21.60
C LEU A 163 -46.53 8.83 22.44
N ASP A 164 -47.45 8.10 21.80
CA ASP A 164 -48.27 7.08 22.45
C ASP A 164 -47.47 5.84 22.88
N ARG A 165 -46.26 5.65 22.32
CA ARG A 165 -45.34 4.53 22.57
C ARG A 165 -43.87 4.98 22.41
N ALA A 166 -42.96 4.27 23.07
CA ALA A 166 -41.52 4.57 23.03
C ALA A 166 -40.72 3.63 22.10
N ASP A 167 -41.30 2.50 21.70
CA ASP A 167 -40.58 1.45 20.98
C ASP A 167 -40.88 1.51 19.48
N TYR A 168 -40.05 2.24 18.74
CA TYR A 168 -40.08 2.28 17.28
C TYR A 168 -38.76 1.79 16.70
N ASP A 169 -38.84 0.86 15.75
CA ASP A 169 -37.68 0.43 14.97
C ASP A 169 -37.35 1.44 13.87
N ILE A 170 -36.09 1.82 13.75
CA ILE A 170 -35.62 2.77 12.74
C ILE A 170 -34.91 1.99 11.62
N LEU A 171 -35.47 2.10 10.41
CA LEU A 171 -34.87 1.55 9.20
C LEU A 171 -34.40 2.69 8.29
N ILE A 172 -33.11 2.72 8.01
CA ILE A 172 -32.49 3.67 7.08
C ILE A 172 -31.96 2.88 5.89
N ASP A 173 -32.59 3.07 4.73
CA ASP A 173 -32.15 2.48 3.48
C ASP A 173 -31.76 3.58 2.49
N VAL A 174 -30.57 3.47 1.90
CA VAL A 174 -30.03 4.41 0.92
C VAL A 174 -29.78 3.67 -0.37
N ARG A 175 -30.67 3.89 -1.34
CA ARG A 175 -30.68 3.20 -2.61
C ARG A 175 -30.38 4.15 -3.76
N ALA A 176 -29.81 3.61 -4.83
CA ALA A 176 -29.64 4.33 -6.09
C ALA A 176 -30.34 3.55 -7.20
N VAL A 177 -31.07 4.32 -8.03
CA VAL A 177 -31.78 3.81 -9.20
C VAL A 177 -31.03 4.21 -10.46
N CYS A 178 -30.63 3.22 -11.26
CA CYS A 178 -30.07 3.48 -12.57
C CYS A 178 -31.15 3.94 -13.53
N GLN A 179 -31.02 5.13 -14.11
CA GLN A 179 -31.99 5.65 -15.08
C GLN A 179 -31.97 4.91 -16.43
N ASN A 180 -30.90 4.17 -16.73
CA ASN A 180 -30.74 3.48 -18.01
C ASN A 180 -31.42 2.09 -18.02
N CYS A 181 -31.31 1.33 -16.93
CA CYS A 181 -31.83 -0.04 -16.84
C CYS A 181 -32.86 -0.26 -15.73
N GLY A 182 -33.18 0.78 -14.95
CA GLY A 182 -34.12 0.70 -13.83
C GLY A 182 -33.62 -0.08 -12.63
N THR A 183 -32.35 -0.50 -12.60
CA THR A 183 -31.79 -1.23 -11.45
C THR A 183 -31.85 -0.37 -10.20
N ASP A 184 -32.57 -0.85 -9.19
CA ASP A 184 -32.60 -0.30 -7.84
C ASP A 184 -31.76 -1.20 -6.92
N ALA A 185 -30.69 -0.63 -6.36
CA ALA A 185 -29.80 -1.35 -5.46
C ALA A 185 -29.25 -0.43 -4.35
N PRO A 186 -28.87 -1.00 -3.19
CA PRO A 186 -28.18 -0.25 -2.15
C PRO A 186 -26.95 0.45 -2.72
N VAL A 187 -26.74 1.71 -2.33
CA VAL A 187 -25.59 2.49 -2.82
C VAL A 187 -24.27 1.78 -2.52
N SER A 188 -24.16 1.12 -1.37
CA SER A 188 -22.97 0.37 -0.98
C SER A 188 -22.68 -0.82 -1.88
N GLU A 189 -23.72 -1.51 -2.35
CA GLU A 189 -23.60 -2.64 -3.29
C GLU A 189 -23.20 -2.15 -4.69
N LEU A 190 -23.82 -1.06 -5.17
CA LEU A 190 -23.46 -0.47 -6.46
C LEU A 190 -22.00 0.02 -6.49
N ILE A 191 -21.53 0.62 -5.39
CA ILE A 191 -20.13 1.04 -5.26
C ILE A 191 -19.20 -0.18 -5.28
N ARG A 192 -19.50 -1.24 -4.52
CA ARG A 192 -18.68 -2.46 -4.50
C ARG A 192 -18.64 -3.17 -5.85
N ARG A 193 -19.75 -3.19 -6.58
CA ARG A 193 -19.85 -3.80 -7.91
C ARG A 193 -19.23 -2.94 -9.02
N GLY A 194 -18.94 -1.67 -8.76
CA GLY A 194 -18.47 -0.73 -9.77
C GLY A 194 -19.57 -0.30 -10.76
N GLY A 195 -20.84 -0.43 -10.40
CA GLY A 195 -21.98 -0.01 -11.21
C GLY A 195 -23.07 -1.06 -11.36
N CYS A 196 -24.12 -0.69 -12.11
CA CYS A 196 -25.29 -1.54 -12.33
C CYS A 196 -25.09 -2.59 -13.44
N GLY A 197 -23.97 -2.57 -14.19
CA GLY A 197 -23.63 -3.61 -15.17
C GLY A 197 -24.47 -3.61 -16.44
N CYS A 198 -25.35 -2.61 -16.66
CA CYS A 198 -26.00 -2.45 -17.96
C CYS A 198 -25.02 -1.82 -18.96
N ALA A 199 -25.00 -2.33 -20.19
CA ALA A 199 -24.44 -1.60 -21.30
C ALA A 199 -25.30 -0.35 -21.53
N SER A 200 -24.69 0.81 -21.76
CA SER A 200 -25.41 1.98 -22.27
C SER A 200 -26.06 1.56 -23.59
N ASP A 201 -27.37 1.41 -23.64
CA ASP A 201 -28.06 0.98 -24.86
C ASP A 201 -28.47 2.25 -25.61
N PRO A 202 -27.83 2.61 -26.74
CA PRO A 202 -28.11 3.85 -27.45
C PRO A 202 -29.26 3.63 -28.43
N THR A 203 -30.44 3.21 -27.98
CA THR A 203 -31.63 3.15 -28.84
C THR A 203 -32.90 3.42 -28.02
N SER A 204 -33.23 4.69 -27.91
CA SER A 204 -34.62 5.14 -27.81
C SER A 204 -34.81 6.24 -28.84
N ASP A 205 -34.84 5.81 -30.11
CA ASP A 205 -35.60 6.45 -31.18
C ASP A 205 -36.62 5.39 -31.65
N GLU A 206 -37.82 5.86 -32.01
CA GLU A 206 -39.09 5.14 -32.27
C GLU A 206 -39.91 4.91 -30.98
N VAL A 207 -41.05 5.59 -30.73
CA VAL A 207 -42.15 6.03 -31.64
C VAL A 207 -42.74 7.36 -31.18
#